data_AF-A0A0J0ZU70-F1
#
_entry.id   AF-A0A0J0ZU70-F1
#
_cell.length_a   1.000
_cell.length_b   1.000
_cell.length_c   1.000
_cell.angle_alpha   90.00
_cell.angle_beta   90.00
_cell.angle_gamma   90.00
#
_symmetry.space_group_name_H-M   'P 1'
#
loop_
_entity.id
_entity.type
_entity.pdbx_description
1 polymer ?
#
loop_
_entity_poly.entity_id
_entity_poly.type
_entity_poly.pdbx_seq_one_letter_code
_entity_poly.pdbx_strand_id
1 'polypeptide(L)'
;MSKKLPIYFSDDAWSSLQELMGPEGKPSPTINTVLEQIAVQNELVEKLGLTAVLPKSKVSIPVSLERIPAGPAFSTKDEQDKALDLNEFLIHNPISTFIAYVDSESMLDAGLEINDPIIIDRSIEAKHYDIVVVLAAV
;
A
#
# COMPACT_ATOMS: atom_id res chain seq x y z
N MET A 1 -24.78 20.09 23.59
CA MET A 1 -24.08 19.38 24.67
C MET A 1 -23.41 18.14 24.06
N SER A 2 -22.10 18.19 23.76
CA SER A 2 -21.41 17.05 23.14
C SER A 2 -21.23 15.94 24.19
N LYS A 3 -21.91 14.80 23.99
CA LYS A 3 -21.76 13.63 24.87
C LYS A 3 -20.44 12.96 24.50
N LYS A 4 -19.42 13.10 25.37
CA LYS A 4 -18.16 12.34 25.22
C LYS A 4 -18.48 10.86 25.38
N LEU A 5 -18.26 10.08 24.34
CA LEU A 5 -18.36 8.63 24.40
C LEU A 5 -17.18 8.11 25.22
N PRO A 6 -17.41 7.30 26.28
CA PRO A 6 -16.32 6.64 26.97
C PRO A 6 -15.68 5.63 26.03
N ILE A 7 -14.36 5.76 25.81
CA ILE A 7 -13.56 4.76 25.10
C ILE A 7 -13.19 3.70 26.12
N TYR A 8 -13.62 2.46 25.88
CA TYR A 8 -13.23 1.30 26.66
C TYR A 8 -12.13 0.56 25.91
N PHE A 9 -10.99 0.36 26.56
CA PHE A 9 -9.99 -0.61 26.14
C PHE A 9 -10.25 -1.93 26.86
N SER A 10 -10.03 -3.06 26.20
CA SER A 10 -9.92 -4.34 26.91
C SER A 10 -8.72 -4.31 27.85
N ASP A 11 -8.72 -5.14 28.90
CA ASP A 11 -7.60 -5.19 29.86
C ASP A 11 -6.27 -5.49 29.17
N ASP A 12 -6.26 -6.36 28.16
CA ASP A 12 -5.07 -6.69 27.36
C ASP A 12 -4.56 -5.49 26.52
N ALA A 13 -5.48 -4.75 25.90
CA ALA A 13 -5.15 -3.57 25.11
C ALA A 13 -4.66 -2.42 26.00
N TRP A 14 -5.26 -2.27 27.18
CA TRP A 14 -4.84 -1.29 28.17
C TRP A 14 -3.46 -1.60 28.72
N SER A 15 -3.17 -2.87 29.01
CA SER A 15 -1.85 -3.33 29.45
C SER A 15 -0.76 -3.04 28.42
N SER A 16 -1.02 -3.37 27.14
CA SER A 16 -0.11 -3.10 26.03
C SER A 16 0.17 -1.59 25.86
N LEU A 17 -0.87 -0.77 26.04
CA LEU A 17 -0.77 0.68 25.93
C LEU A 17 -0.05 1.30 27.13
N GLN A 18 -0.23 0.76 28.34
CA GLN A 18 0.52 1.16 29.53
C GLN A 18 2.00 0.79 29.42
N GLU A 19 2.34 -0.37 28.86
CA GLU A 19 3.73 -0.74 28.58
C GLU A 19 4.37 0.25 27.59
N LEU A 20 3.63 0.62 26.54
CA LEU A 20 4.07 1.63 25.57
C LEU A 20 4.23 3.03 26.17
N MET A 21 3.32 3.48 27.05
CA MET A 21 3.36 4.81 27.67
C MET A 21 4.25 4.89 28.92
N GLY A 22 4.79 3.76 29.38
CA GLY A 22 5.59 3.70 30.59
C GLY A 22 4.86 4.14 31.87
N PRO A 23 5.57 4.13 33.01
CA PRO A 23 4.97 4.28 34.34
C PRO A 23 4.33 5.66 34.63
N GLU A 24 4.61 6.69 33.82
CA GLU A 24 4.04 8.04 33.98
C GLU A 24 2.98 8.41 32.93
N GLY A 25 2.61 7.47 32.04
CA GLY A 25 1.60 7.73 31.02
C GLY A 25 2.00 8.79 29.97
N LYS A 26 3.29 9.07 29.84
CA LYS A 26 3.82 9.94 28.77
C LYS A 26 4.03 9.05 27.54
N PRO A 27 3.63 9.47 26.32
CA PRO A 27 3.80 8.62 25.14
C PRO A 27 5.24 8.10 25.07
N SER A 28 5.38 6.80 24.80
CA SER A 28 6.58 6.02 24.47
C SER A 28 7.76 6.89 24.03
N PRO A 29 9.02 6.60 24.46
CA PRO A 29 10.20 7.44 24.22
C PRO A 29 10.11 8.04 22.82
N THR A 30 9.65 9.28 22.75
CA THR A 30 9.24 9.86 21.49
C THR A 30 10.52 10.02 20.68
N ILE A 31 10.44 10.21 19.37
CA ILE A 31 11.61 10.60 18.57
C ILE A 31 12.39 11.72 19.28
N ASN A 32 11.70 12.63 19.98
CA ASN A 32 12.30 13.66 20.82
C ASN A 32 13.20 13.12 21.95
N THR A 33 12.79 12.07 22.68
CA THR A 33 13.62 11.45 23.74
C THR A 33 14.85 10.78 23.15
N VAL A 34 14.73 10.14 21.98
CA VAL A 34 15.87 9.56 21.24
C VAL A 34 16.82 10.67 20.76
N LEU A 35 16.29 11.77 20.24
CA LEU A 35 17.08 12.94 19.81
C LEU A 35 17.77 13.63 20.99
N GLU A 36 17.11 13.73 22.14
CA GLU A 36 17.69 14.26 23.39
C GLU A 36 18.81 13.35 23.90
N GLN A 37 18.64 12.02 23.85
CA GLN A 37 19.69 11.07 24.19
C GLN A 37 20.90 11.16 23.24
N ILE A 38 20.67 11.32 21.93
CA ILE A 38 21.74 11.53 20.94
C ILE A 38 22.46 12.86 21.20
N ALA A 39 21.75 13.91 21.62
CA ALA A 39 22.36 15.20 21.96
C ALA A 39 23.22 15.11 23.24
N VAL A 40 22.81 14.31 24.22
CA VAL A 40 23.58 14.01 25.45
C VAL A 40 24.81 13.13 25.15
N GLN A 41 24.78 12.30 24.11
CA GLN A 41 25.90 11.45 23.67
C GLN A 41 27.09 12.22 23.07
N ASN A 42 27.10 13.55 23.07
CA ASN A 42 28.23 14.35 22.57
C ASN A 42 29.56 14.09 23.33
N GLU A 43 29.56 13.64 24.59
CA GLU A 43 30.79 13.18 25.27
C GLU A 43 31.36 11.87 24.67
N LEU A 44 30.49 10.99 24.16
CA LEU A 44 30.87 9.73 23.50
C LEU A 44 31.46 9.99 22.10
N VAL A 45 30.95 11.01 21.41
CA VAL A 45 31.43 11.45 20.09
C VAL A 45 32.86 11.97 20.17
N GLU A 46 33.20 12.77 21.18
CA GLU A 46 34.58 13.23 21.42
C GLU A 46 35.53 12.08 21.77
N LYS A 47 35.10 11.17 22.65
CA LYS A 47 35.94 10.04 23.11
C LYS A 47 36.26 9.02 22.01
N LEU A 48 35.38 8.89 21.01
CA LEU A 48 35.52 7.96 19.89
C LEU A 48 36.04 8.62 18.61
N GLY A 49 36.31 9.93 18.61
CA GLY A 49 36.82 10.66 17.44
C GLY A 49 35.84 10.69 16.26
N LEU A 50 34.54 10.59 16.52
CA LEU A 50 33.51 10.52 15.49
C LEU A 50 33.22 11.93 14.96
N THR A 51 33.17 12.07 13.63
CA THR A 51 32.83 13.35 12.98
C THR A 51 31.40 13.30 12.48
N ALA A 52 30.58 14.32 12.79
CA ALA A 52 29.21 14.40 12.31
C ALA A 52 29.17 14.47 10.77
N VAL A 53 28.41 13.57 10.14
CA VAL A 53 28.15 13.63 8.70
C VAL A 53 27.20 14.78 8.43
N LEU A 54 27.72 15.86 7.84
CA LEU A 54 26.90 16.98 7.40
C LEU A 54 26.13 16.56 6.13
N PRO A 55 24.79 16.55 6.14
CA PRO A 55 24.02 16.20 4.96
C PRO A 55 24.31 17.22 3.83
N LYS A 56 24.97 16.76 2.77
CA LYS A 56 25.38 17.61 1.62
C LYS A 56 24.27 17.84 0.59
N SER A 57 23.21 17.05 0.60
CA SER A 57 22.11 17.18 -0.36
C SER A 57 20.88 17.79 0.32
N LYS A 58 20.44 18.95 -0.19
CA LYS A 58 19.09 19.46 0.05
C LYS A 58 18.21 18.99 -1.09
N VAL A 59 17.20 18.19 -0.77
CA VAL A 59 16.14 17.80 -1.72
C VAL A 59 14.90 18.62 -1.41
N SER A 60 14.44 19.39 -2.39
CA SER A 60 13.17 20.10 -2.29
C SER A 60 12.05 19.13 -2.69
N ILE A 61 11.30 18.64 -1.71
CA ILE A 61 10.12 17.81 -1.97
C ILE A 61 8.91 18.74 -2.07
N PRO A 62 8.19 18.77 -3.21
CA PRO A 62 6.99 19.59 -3.33
C PRO A 62 5.92 19.08 -2.35
N VAL A 63 5.40 19.98 -1.54
CA VAL A 63 4.30 19.70 -0.61
C VAL A 63 3.03 20.24 -1.25
N SER A 64 2.01 19.39 -1.38
CA SER A 64 0.68 19.84 -1.81
C SER A 64 0.14 20.85 -0.80
N LEU A 65 -0.33 22.00 -1.29
CA LEU A 65 -1.03 23.00 -0.48
C LEU A 65 -2.49 22.56 -0.18
N GLU A 66 -3.01 21.60 -0.94
CA GLU A 66 -4.32 21.02 -0.71
C GLU A 66 -4.24 19.95 0.39
N ARG A 67 -5.12 20.08 1.39
CA ARG A 67 -5.24 19.09 2.46
C ARG A 67 -6.02 17.90 1.94
N ILE A 68 -5.42 16.72 1.94
CA ILE A 68 -6.17 15.47 1.77
C ILE A 68 -6.89 15.19 3.10
N PRO A 69 -8.23 15.07 3.12
CA PRO A 69 -8.93 14.69 4.34
C PRO A 69 -8.52 13.27 4.72
N ALA A 70 -7.96 13.09 5.93
CA ALA A 70 -7.90 11.79 6.56
C ALA A 70 -9.34 11.43 6.97
N GLY A 71 -10.03 10.70 6.09
CA GLY A 71 -11.40 10.26 6.35
C GLY A 71 -11.47 9.23 7.49
N PRO A 72 -12.65 9.08 8.13
CA PRO A 72 -12.87 8.02 9.11
C PRO A 72 -12.75 6.64 8.44
N ALA A 73 -12.16 5.66 9.13
CA ALA A 73 -12.24 4.26 8.74
C ALA A 73 -13.72 3.84 8.74
N PHE A 74 -14.27 3.63 7.55
CA PHE A 74 -15.55 2.99 7.26
C PHE A 74 -16.76 3.47 8.09
N SER A 75 -17.53 4.38 7.51
CA SER A 75 -18.98 4.35 7.69
C SER A 75 -19.62 4.67 6.34
N THR A 76 -19.80 3.64 5.54
CA THR A 76 -20.68 3.64 4.38
C THR A 76 -21.86 2.76 4.80
N LYS A 77 -22.99 3.37 5.18
CA LYS A 77 -24.16 3.49 4.29
C LYS A 77 -24.40 2.17 3.55
N ASP A 78 -25.55 1.57 3.80
CA ASP A 78 -26.16 0.50 3.01
C ASP A 78 -26.45 0.95 1.56
N GLU A 79 -25.44 1.42 0.84
CA GLU A 79 -25.38 1.18 -0.60
C GLU A 79 -24.85 -0.24 -0.70
N GLN A 80 -25.75 -1.20 -0.90
CA GLN A 80 -25.35 -2.47 -1.47
C GLN A 80 -24.67 -2.13 -2.78
N ASP A 81 -23.34 -2.02 -2.76
CA ASP A 81 -22.53 -2.00 -3.96
C ASP A 81 -23.04 -3.16 -4.82
N LYS A 82 -23.47 -2.85 -6.04
CA LYS A 82 -23.88 -3.88 -7.00
C LYS A 82 -22.80 -4.96 -6.98
N ALA A 83 -23.20 -6.20 -6.72
CA ALA A 83 -22.28 -7.32 -6.81
C ALA A 83 -21.57 -7.27 -8.17
N LEU A 84 -20.24 -7.31 -8.17
CA LEU A 84 -19.43 -7.26 -9.38
C LEU A 84 -19.71 -8.53 -10.21
N ASP A 85 -20.36 -8.37 -11.36
CA ASP A 85 -20.48 -9.44 -12.35
C ASP A 85 -19.20 -9.50 -13.19
N LEU A 86 -18.46 -10.60 -13.10
CA LEU A 86 -17.22 -10.79 -13.85
C LEU A 86 -17.43 -10.87 -15.36
N ASN A 87 -18.60 -11.30 -15.83
CA ASN A 87 -18.90 -11.32 -17.26
C ASN A 87 -19.04 -9.88 -17.76
N GLU A 88 -19.80 -9.04 -17.05
CA GLU A 88 -19.94 -7.63 -17.41
C GLU A 88 -18.61 -6.87 -17.31
N PHE A 89 -17.75 -7.24 -16.35
CA PHE A 89 -16.47 -6.58 -16.13
C PHE A 89 -15.38 -6.99 -17.13
N LEU A 90 -15.28 -8.29 -17.47
CA LEU A 90 -14.20 -8.82 -18.29
C LEU A 90 -14.56 -8.91 -19.79
N ILE A 91 -15.85 -9.06 -20.12
CA ILE A 91 -16.32 -9.30 -21.49
C ILE A 91 -17.00 -8.04 -22.04
N HIS A 92 -16.20 -7.19 -22.71
CA HIS A 92 -16.68 -5.95 -23.32
C HIS A 92 -17.46 -6.19 -24.61
N ASN A 93 -17.03 -7.16 -25.42
CA ASN A 93 -17.67 -7.50 -26.70
C ASN A 93 -17.85 -9.02 -26.84
N PRO A 94 -19.01 -9.57 -26.40
CA PRO A 94 -19.25 -11.01 -26.38
C PRO A 94 -19.10 -11.73 -27.73
N ILE A 95 -19.22 -11.01 -28.85
CA ILE A 95 -19.14 -11.61 -30.21
C ILE A 95 -17.67 -11.78 -30.65
N SER A 96 -16.78 -10.93 -30.15
CA SER A 96 -15.34 -10.98 -30.43
C SER A 96 -14.51 -11.60 -29.32
N THR A 97 -15.08 -11.80 -28.13
CA THR A 97 -14.39 -12.43 -27.00
C THR A 97 -14.52 -13.94 -27.00
N PHE A 98 -13.43 -14.65 -26.71
CA PHE A 98 -13.43 -16.09 -26.49
C PHE A 98 -12.41 -16.48 -25.40
N ILE A 99 -12.57 -17.67 -24.83
CA ILE A 99 -11.64 -18.23 -23.84
C ILE A 99 -10.74 -19.26 -24.53
N ALA A 100 -9.45 -19.21 -24.23
CA ALA A 100 -8.48 -20.21 -24.63
C ALA A 100 -7.66 -20.67 -23.41
N TYR A 101 -6.88 -21.73 -23.61
CA TYR A 101 -5.95 -22.25 -22.60
C TYR A 101 -4.52 -22.07 -23.11
N VAL A 102 -3.63 -21.65 -22.21
CA VAL A 102 -2.20 -21.56 -22.50
C VAL A 102 -1.63 -22.98 -22.62
N ASP A 103 -0.90 -23.24 -23.72
CA ASP A 103 -0.30 -24.56 -24.02
C ASP A 103 1.24 -24.46 -24.15
N SER A 104 1.85 -23.49 -23.49
CA SER A 104 3.32 -23.33 -23.52
C SER A 104 3.84 -22.61 -22.29
N GLU A 105 5.13 -22.80 -22.00
CA GLU A 105 5.85 -22.09 -20.94
C GLU A 105 6.47 -20.76 -21.39
N SER A 106 6.24 -20.34 -22.64
CA SER A 106 6.89 -19.15 -23.21
C SER A 106 6.54 -17.83 -22.50
N MET A 107 5.46 -17.82 -21.72
CA MET A 107 4.92 -16.65 -21.02
C MET A 107 4.94 -16.81 -19.49
N LEU A 108 5.75 -17.73 -18.93
CA LEU A 108 5.87 -17.91 -17.48
C LEU A 108 6.28 -16.62 -16.75
N ASP A 109 7.24 -15.87 -17.30
CA ASP A 109 7.69 -14.60 -16.70
C ASP A 109 6.63 -13.49 -16.74
N ALA A 110 5.61 -13.65 -17.59
CA ALA A 110 4.43 -12.79 -17.64
C ALA A 110 3.29 -13.25 -16.71
N GLY A 111 3.49 -14.35 -15.98
CA GLY A 111 2.50 -14.94 -15.08
C GLY A 111 1.44 -15.80 -15.78
N LEU A 112 1.74 -16.34 -16.98
CA LEU A 112 0.88 -17.26 -17.70
C LEU A 112 1.50 -18.67 -17.70
N GLU A 113 0.85 -19.61 -17.04
CA GLU A 113 1.27 -21.02 -16.94
C GLU A 113 0.46 -21.93 -17.86
N ILE A 114 0.97 -23.14 -18.12
CA ILE A 114 0.24 -24.14 -18.91
C ILE A 114 -1.09 -24.46 -18.23
N ASN A 115 -2.16 -24.49 -19.02
CA ASN A 115 -3.56 -24.68 -18.63
C ASN A 115 -4.24 -23.47 -17.97
N ASP A 116 -3.58 -22.30 -17.92
CA ASP A 116 -4.28 -21.09 -17.48
C ASP A 116 -5.37 -20.69 -18.47
N PRO A 117 -6.61 -20.41 -18.01
CA PRO A 117 -7.67 -19.90 -18.86
C PRO A 117 -7.46 -18.40 -19.11
N ILE A 118 -7.38 -18.02 -20.38
CA ILE A 118 -7.23 -16.63 -20.82
C ILE A 118 -8.45 -16.17 -21.61
N ILE A 119 -8.90 -14.94 -21.34
CA ILE A 119 -9.97 -14.27 -22.08
C ILE A 119 -9.32 -13.41 -23.17
N ILE A 120 -9.67 -13.65 -24.42
CA ILE A 120 -9.09 -12.97 -25.58
C ILE A 120 -10.19 -12.20 -26.31
N ASP A 121 -9.99 -10.90 -26.52
CA ASP A 121 -10.87 -10.06 -27.34
C ASP A 121 -10.16 -9.62 -28.62
N ARG A 122 -10.61 -10.14 -29.76
CA ARG A 122 -10.04 -9.82 -31.08
C ARG A 122 -10.50 -8.48 -31.67
N SER A 123 -11.40 -7.75 -30.99
CA SER A 123 -11.85 -6.42 -31.44
C SER A 123 -10.97 -5.27 -30.96
N ILE A 124 -10.05 -5.55 -30.03
CA ILE A 124 -9.15 -4.56 -29.45
C ILE A 124 -7.90 -4.43 -30.34
N GLU A 125 -7.54 -3.19 -30.68
CA GLU A 125 -6.29 -2.89 -31.37
C GLU A 125 -5.11 -2.96 -30.39
N ALA A 126 -4.15 -3.84 -30.67
CA ALA A 126 -2.98 -4.05 -29.83
C ALA A 126 -2.03 -2.84 -29.82
N LYS A 127 -1.47 -2.56 -28.65
CA LYS A 127 -0.51 -1.47 -28.41
C LYS A 127 0.83 -2.01 -27.94
N HIS A 128 1.82 -1.12 -27.94
CA HIS A 128 3.14 -1.43 -27.42
C HIS A 128 3.06 -1.89 -25.96
N TYR A 129 3.72 -3.02 -25.66
CA TYR A 129 3.69 -3.74 -24.39
C TYR A 129 2.42 -4.56 -24.07
N ASP A 130 1.47 -4.71 -25.00
CA ASP A 130 0.35 -5.64 -24.80
C ASP A 130 0.78 -7.10 -25.01
N ILE A 131 0.16 -8.01 -24.25
CA ILE A 131 0.24 -9.45 -24.52
C ILE A 131 -0.82 -9.78 -25.57
N VAL A 132 -0.37 -10.33 -26.70
CA VAL A 132 -1.22 -10.60 -27.85
C VAL A 132 -1.17 -12.07 -28.27
N VAL A 133 -2.29 -12.58 -28.76
CA VAL A 133 -2.34 -13.86 -29.47
C VAL A 133 -2.25 -13.57 -30.97
N VAL A 134 -1.24 -14.12 -31.63
CA VAL A 134 -1.01 -13.94 -33.06
C VAL A 134 -1.14 -15.29 -33.76
N LEU A 135 -1.86 -15.31 -34.88
CA LEU A 135 -1.90 -16.45 -35.78
C LEU A 135 -0.75 -16.31 -36.78
N ALA A 136 0.22 -17.20 -36.72
CA ALA A 136 1.22 -17.32 -37.77
C ALA A 136 0.55 -17.95 -39.00
N ALA A 137 0.49 -17.21 -40.11
CA ALA A 137 0.20 -17.83 -41.41
C ALA A 137 1.41 -18.68 -41.81
N VAL A 138 1.19 -19.97 -42.00
CA VAL A 138 2.18 -20.93 -42.53
C VAL A 138 2.18 -20.88 -44.05
#